data_AF-A0A0P4WDM3-F1
#
_entry.id   AF-A0A0P4WDM3-F1
#
_cell.length_a   1.000
_cell.length_b   1.000
_cell.length_c   1.000
_cell.angle_alpha   90.00
_cell.angle_beta   90.00
_cell.angle_gamma   90.00
#
_symmetry.space_group_name_H-M   'P 1'
#
loop_
_entity.id
_entity.type
_entity.pdbx_description
1 polymer ?
#
loop_
_entity_poly.entity_id
_entity_poly.type
_entity_poly.pdbx_seq_one_letter_code
_entity_poly.pdbx_strand_id
1 'polypeptide(L)'
;MVFVNDFRLLREAFNRQEFTERPDWMLYKTNENIALGVVSSNNIIWHNNRRFSLRQLRDLGMGKSKLVDAVQMRAMWLVEKFSERAGNGTPIALPIKIAITNVIWQLVGGKQFEEDDPKMTEFDTILKEFLDSETLYAIQDFLPWVRYLMPAFLFKRLTKEHVIINTLDRFLKFFYVGTFFSCTPE
;
A
#
# COMPACT_ATOMS: atom_id res chain seq x y z
N MET A 1 -24.53 -3.70 -1.43
CA MET A 1 -23.34 -4.36 -2.00
C MET A 1 -23.82 -5.33 -3.07
N VAL A 2 -23.16 -5.38 -4.22
CA VAL A 2 -23.49 -6.30 -5.32
C VAL A 2 -22.28 -7.20 -5.55
N PHE A 3 -22.50 -8.51 -5.60
CA PHE A 3 -21.44 -9.48 -5.85
C PHE A 3 -21.57 -10.01 -7.28
N VAL A 4 -20.48 -9.88 -8.06
CA VAL A 4 -20.41 -10.39 -9.42
C VAL A 4 -19.52 -11.62 -9.43
N ASN A 5 -20.12 -12.80 -9.62
CA ASN A 5 -19.45 -14.09 -9.52
C ASN A 5 -19.20 -14.76 -10.88
N ASP A 6 -19.74 -14.23 -11.97
CA ASP A 6 -19.57 -14.77 -13.32
C ASP A 6 -18.46 -14.02 -14.08
N PHE A 7 -17.59 -14.77 -14.76
CA PHE A 7 -16.44 -14.19 -15.49
C PHE A 7 -16.88 -13.27 -16.64
N ARG A 8 -17.94 -13.61 -17.38
CA ARG A 8 -18.41 -12.79 -18.49
C ARG A 8 -18.96 -11.48 -17.96
N LEU A 9 -19.73 -11.52 -16.88
CA LEU A 9 -20.23 -10.33 -16.20
C LEU A 9 -19.11 -9.47 -15.62
N LEU A 10 -18.07 -10.07 -15.01
CA LEU A 10 -16.90 -9.32 -14.52
C LEU A 10 -16.19 -8.60 -15.66
N ARG A 11 -15.93 -9.29 -16.77
CA ARG A 11 -15.29 -8.69 -17.94
C ARG A 11 -16.12 -7.55 -18.53
N GLU A 12 -17.44 -7.71 -18.57
CA GLU A 12 -18.35 -6.66 -19.04
C GLU A 12 -18.34 -5.45 -18.11
N ALA A 13 -18.47 -5.69 -16.79
CA ALA A 13 -18.48 -4.63 -15.79
C ALA A 13 -17.17 -3.84 -15.77
N PHE A 14 -16.01 -4.51 -15.79
CA PHE A 14 -14.71 -3.82 -15.74
C PHE A 14 -14.34 -3.06 -17.04
N ASN A 15 -15.04 -3.31 -18.15
CA ASN A 15 -14.86 -2.55 -19.39
C ASN A 15 -15.74 -1.29 -19.47
N ARG A 16 -16.72 -1.16 -18.57
CA ARG A 16 -17.66 -0.05 -18.51
C ARG A 16 -17.11 1.04 -17.60
N GLN A 17 -17.15 2.30 -18.05
CA GLN A 17 -16.60 3.43 -17.29
C GLN A 17 -17.37 3.67 -15.98
N GLU A 18 -18.63 3.30 -15.94
CA GLU A 18 -19.55 3.44 -14.80
C GLU A 18 -19.09 2.65 -13.57
N PHE A 19 -18.27 1.62 -13.74
CA PHE A 19 -17.75 0.79 -12.64
C PHE A 19 -16.27 1.08 -12.33
N THR A 20 -15.71 2.17 -12.87
CA THR A 20 -14.29 2.50 -12.68
C THR A 20 -14.00 3.24 -11.38
N GLU A 21 -15.02 3.81 -10.73
CA GLU A 21 -14.87 4.59 -9.50
C GLU A 21 -14.63 3.71 -8.24
N ARG A 22 -14.17 4.36 -7.17
CA ARG A 22 -13.97 3.79 -5.84
C ARG A 22 -15.03 4.32 -4.88
N PRO A 23 -15.55 3.48 -3.96
CA PRO A 23 -16.39 3.96 -2.89
C PRO A 23 -15.69 5.02 -2.03
N ASP A 24 -16.46 5.97 -1.52
CA ASP A 24 -15.98 7.07 -0.68
C ASP A 24 -15.68 6.62 0.77
N TRP A 25 -14.81 5.62 0.92
CA TRP A 25 -14.46 5.02 2.22
C TRP A 25 -13.49 5.87 3.01
N MET A 26 -13.77 6.03 4.30
CA MET A 26 -12.96 6.75 5.28
C MET A 26 -11.57 6.14 5.43
N LEU A 27 -11.42 4.82 5.22
CA LEU A 27 -10.14 4.13 5.16
C LEU A 27 -9.15 4.80 4.21
N TYR A 28 -9.64 5.34 3.09
CA TYR A 28 -8.79 5.85 2.03
C TYR A 28 -8.62 7.37 2.03
N LYS A 29 -9.18 8.05 3.04
CA LYS A 29 -9.12 9.50 3.14
C LYS A 29 -7.99 9.93 4.05
N THR A 30 -7.33 11.02 3.67
CA THR A 30 -6.39 11.72 4.54
C THR A 30 -7.11 12.39 5.71
N ASN A 31 -6.33 12.97 6.64
CA ASN A 31 -6.87 13.83 7.71
C ASN A 31 -7.69 15.02 7.18
N GLU A 32 -7.44 15.44 5.93
CA GLU A 32 -8.18 16.51 5.24
C GLU A 32 -9.46 15.99 4.56
N ASN A 33 -9.82 14.71 4.78
CA ASN A 33 -10.97 14.05 4.20
C ASN A 33 -10.91 13.94 2.66
N ILE A 34 -9.70 13.85 2.09
CA ILE A 34 -9.46 13.75 0.65
C ILE A 34 -8.86 12.38 0.33
N ALA A 35 -9.41 11.68 -0.67
CA ALA A 35 -8.83 10.45 -1.21
C ALA A 35 -7.75 10.76 -2.26
N LEU A 36 -6.52 10.29 -2.04
CA LEU A 36 -5.35 10.58 -2.88
C LEU A 36 -4.72 9.31 -3.47
N GLY A 37 -3.82 9.48 -4.45
CA GLY A 37 -3.11 8.37 -5.08
C GLY A 37 -3.93 7.65 -6.14
N VAL A 38 -3.53 6.43 -6.52
CA VAL A 38 -4.18 5.67 -7.62
C VAL A 38 -5.21 4.66 -7.10
N VAL A 39 -5.05 4.20 -5.86
CA VAL A 39 -5.89 3.13 -5.30
C VAL A 39 -7.28 3.64 -4.91
N SER A 40 -7.36 4.88 -4.41
CA SER A 40 -8.57 5.41 -3.78
C SER A 40 -9.18 6.66 -4.38
N SER A 41 -8.44 7.43 -5.17
CA SER A 41 -9.01 8.63 -5.81
C SER A 41 -9.90 8.27 -7.00
N ASN A 42 -10.74 9.24 -7.40
CA ASN A 42 -11.63 9.15 -8.56
C ASN A 42 -11.37 10.30 -9.55
N ASN A 43 -12.03 10.25 -10.70
CA ASN A 43 -12.07 11.33 -11.69
C ASN A 43 -10.69 11.80 -12.15
N ILE A 44 -10.52 13.13 -12.28
CA ILE A 44 -9.31 13.75 -12.83
C ILE A 44 -8.05 13.46 -11.99
N ILE A 45 -8.20 13.34 -10.66
CA ILE A 45 -7.09 13.01 -9.75
C ILE A 45 -6.57 11.61 -10.07
N TRP A 46 -7.47 10.64 -10.16
CA TRP A 46 -7.12 9.26 -10.51
C TRP A 46 -6.48 9.17 -11.89
N HIS A 47 -7.09 9.81 -12.89
CA HIS A 47 -6.60 9.78 -14.26
C HIS A 47 -5.18 10.36 -14.38
N ASN A 48 -4.93 11.50 -13.74
CA ASN A 48 -3.62 12.14 -13.74
C ASN A 48 -2.57 11.31 -13.01
N ASN A 49 -2.88 10.83 -11.80
CA ASN A 49 -1.97 10.00 -11.01
C ASN A 49 -1.65 8.69 -11.75
N ARG A 50 -2.65 8.00 -12.30
CA ARG A 50 -2.44 6.77 -13.07
C ARG A 50 -1.56 6.99 -14.28
N ARG A 51 -1.83 8.03 -15.08
CA ARG A 51 -1.05 8.35 -16.28
C ARG A 51 0.39 8.72 -15.93
N PHE A 52 0.58 9.49 -14.87
CA PHE A 52 1.89 9.84 -14.35
C PHE A 52 2.65 8.59 -13.88
N SER A 53 2.08 7.79 -12.97
CA SER A 53 2.72 6.58 -12.44
C SER A 53 3.10 5.58 -13.53
N LEU A 54 2.22 5.31 -14.49
CA LEU A 54 2.52 4.37 -15.58
C LEU A 54 3.66 4.85 -16.48
N ARG A 55 3.74 6.17 -16.75
CA ARG A 55 4.87 6.74 -17.50
C ARG A 55 6.16 6.60 -16.72
N GLN A 56 6.17 7.01 -15.45
CA GLN A 56 7.36 6.91 -14.59
C GLN A 56 7.85 5.47 -14.46
N LEU A 57 6.96 4.50 -14.23
CA LEU A 57 7.33 3.09 -14.14
C LEU A 57 8.00 2.59 -15.44
N ARG A 58 7.45 2.95 -16.60
CA ARG A 58 8.04 2.60 -17.91
C ARG A 58 9.41 3.24 -18.11
N ASP A 59 9.57 4.49 -17.68
CA ASP A 59 10.83 5.23 -17.83
C ASP A 59 11.91 4.66 -16.91
N LEU A 60 11.55 4.33 -15.66
CA LEU A 60 12.41 3.69 -14.65
C LEU A 60 12.83 2.26 -15.00
N GLY A 61 12.14 1.60 -15.94
CA GLY A 61 12.57 0.30 -16.47
C GLY A 61 11.56 -0.82 -16.34
N MET A 62 10.30 -0.55 -16.01
CA MET A 62 9.22 -1.53 -16.13
C MET A 62 9.14 -2.05 -17.57
N GLY A 63 9.38 -3.35 -17.75
CA GLY A 63 9.46 -3.99 -19.06
C GLY A 63 10.79 -3.81 -19.80
N LYS A 64 11.85 -3.32 -19.12
CA LYS A 64 13.22 -3.21 -19.65
C LYS A 64 14.19 -4.09 -18.85
N SER A 65 15.40 -4.30 -19.39
CA SER A 65 16.44 -5.14 -18.80
C SER A 65 16.77 -4.78 -17.34
N LYS A 66 16.90 -3.48 -17.01
CA LYS A 66 17.28 -3.05 -15.65
C LYS A 66 16.39 -3.60 -14.53
N LEU A 67 15.07 -3.65 -14.73
CA LEU A 67 14.16 -4.23 -13.73
C LEU A 67 14.28 -5.75 -13.69
N VAL A 68 14.46 -6.39 -14.85
CA VAL A 68 14.66 -7.84 -14.95
C VAL A 68 15.92 -8.26 -14.19
N ASP A 69 17.03 -7.52 -14.35
CA ASP A 69 18.29 -7.78 -13.65
C ASP A 69 18.13 -7.63 -12.14
N ALA A 70 17.42 -6.59 -11.67
CA ALA A 70 17.15 -6.39 -10.25
C ALA A 70 16.29 -7.52 -9.67
N VAL A 71 15.26 -7.96 -10.39
CA VAL A 71 14.42 -9.10 -10.00
C VAL A 71 15.23 -10.39 -9.96
N GLN A 72 16.06 -10.65 -10.97
CA GLN A 72 16.90 -11.86 -11.04
C GLN A 72 17.92 -11.90 -9.91
N MET A 73 18.58 -10.78 -9.61
CA MET A 73 19.50 -10.67 -8.49
C MET A 73 18.81 -11.00 -7.15
N ARG A 74 17.61 -10.46 -6.92
CA ARG A 74 16.84 -10.74 -5.69
C ARG A 74 16.29 -12.16 -5.66
N ALA A 75 15.96 -12.75 -6.80
CA ALA A 75 15.57 -14.15 -6.89
C ALA A 75 16.73 -15.10 -6.54
N MET A 76 17.95 -14.82 -7.03
CA MET A 76 19.14 -15.63 -6.65
C MET A 76 19.44 -15.53 -5.15
N TRP A 77 19.35 -14.33 -4.58
CA TRP A 77 19.49 -14.13 -3.14
C TRP A 77 18.43 -14.92 -2.33
N LEU A 78 17.18 -14.99 -2.81
CA LEU A 78 16.14 -15.81 -2.17
C LEU A 78 16.47 -17.31 -2.20
N VAL A 79 17.01 -17.81 -3.31
CA VAL A 79 17.40 -19.23 -3.44
C VAL A 79 18.49 -19.58 -2.42
N GLU A 80 19.49 -18.72 -2.26
CA GLU A 80 20.54 -18.89 -1.24
C GLU A 80 19.97 -18.86 0.19
N LYS A 81 19.07 -17.91 0.49
CA LYS A 81 18.43 -17.84 1.81
C LYS A 81 17.59 -19.07 2.13
N PHE A 82 16.92 -19.64 1.12
CA PHE A 82 16.15 -20.87 1.31
C PHE A 82 17.04 -22.10 1.44
N SER A 83 18.19 -22.15 0.78
CA SER A 83 19.13 -23.27 0.94
C SER A 83 19.78 -23.25 2.34
N GLU A 84 20.16 -22.08 2.86
CA GLU A 84 20.67 -21.91 4.23
C GLU A 84 19.69 -22.40 5.31
N ARG A 85 18.39 -22.27 5.03
CA ARG A 85 17.30 -22.63 5.94
C ARG A 85 16.71 -24.01 5.66
N ALA A 86 17.23 -24.73 4.67
CA ALA A 86 16.71 -26.03 4.27
C ALA A 86 16.78 -27.03 5.44
N GLY A 87 15.68 -27.73 5.69
CA GLY A 87 15.56 -28.67 6.82
C GLY A 87 15.13 -28.03 8.14
N ASN A 88 15.12 -26.70 8.24
CA ASN A 88 14.62 -25.97 9.41
C ASN A 88 13.25 -25.33 9.10
N GLY A 89 12.27 -25.54 9.98
CA GLY A 89 10.90 -25.00 9.85
C GLY A 89 10.82 -23.49 10.07
N THR A 90 11.45 -22.71 9.21
CA THR A 90 11.49 -21.25 9.30
C THR A 90 10.42 -20.59 8.42
N PRO A 91 9.85 -19.44 8.84
CA PRO A 91 8.89 -18.70 8.02
C PRO A 91 9.51 -18.19 6.71
N ILE A 92 8.97 -18.62 5.57
CA ILE A 92 9.42 -18.25 4.21
C ILE A 92 8.94 -16.83 3.83
N ALA A 93 7.88 -16.33 4.48
CA ALA A 93 7.23 -15.07 4.13
C ALA A 93 8.15 -13.84 4.26
N LEU A 94 9.06 -13.81 5.25
CA LEU A 94 9.89 -12.64 5.52
C LEU A 94 10.95 -12.40 4.42
N PRO A 95 11.78 -13.38 4.02
CA PRO A 95 12.71 -13.19 2.89
C PRO A 95 12.00 -12.72 1.61
N ILE A 96 10.83 -13.28 1.29
CA ILE A 96 10.05 -12.89 0.11
C ILE A 96 9.63 -11.42 0.19
N LYS A 97 9.10 -10.98 1.35
CA LYS A 97 8.73 -9.58 1.57
C LYS A 97 9.92 -8.64 1.36
N ILE A 98 11.08 -8.98 1.90
CA ILE A 98 12.31 -8.17 1.76
C ILE A 98 12.73 -8.10 0.30
N ALA A 99 12.74 -9.22 -0.41
CA ALA A 99 13.10 -9.26 -1.83
C ALA A 99 12.18 -8.38 -2.69
N ILE A 100 10.86 -8.51 -2.53
CA ILE A 100 9.87 -7.71 -3.27
C ILE A 100 10.03 -6.22 -2.96
N THR A 101 10.13 -5.89 -1.67
CA THR A 101 10.28 -4.51 -1.19
C THR A 101 11.52 -3.88 -1.79
N ASN A 102 12.66 -4.60 -1.79
CA ASN A 102 13.90 -4.11 -2.38
C ASN A 102 13.85 -3.92 -3.89
N VAL A 103 13.15 -4.78 -4.65
CA VAL A 103 12.96 -4.55 -6.09
C VAL A 103 12.20 -3.24 -6.33
N ILE A 104 11.12 -3.00 -5.58
CA ILE A 104 10.31 -1.78 -5.72
C ILE A 104 11.10 -0.54 -5.28
N TRP A 105 11.79 -0.59 -4.14
CA TRP A 105 12.57 0.55 -3.63
C TRP A 105 13.79 0.86 -4.47
N GLN A 106 14.42 -0.14 -5.08
CA GLN A 106 15.48 0.08 -6.05
C GLN A 106 14.95 0.79 -7.29
N LEU A 107 13.73 0.44 -7.75
CA LEU A 107 13.10 1.07 -8.89
C LEU A 107 12.69 2.52 -8.60
N VAL A 108 12.05 2.76 -7.45
CA VAL A 108 11.41 4.05 -7.14
C VAL A 108 12.36 5.04 -6.47
N GLY A 109 13.20 4.56 -5.54
CA GLY A 109 14.07 5.40 -4.72
C GLY A 109 15.56 5.10 -4.85
N GLY A 110 15.96 4.15 -5.70
CA GLY A 110 17.36 3.73 -5.84
C GLY A 110 17.96 3.14 -4.57
N LYS A 111 17.14 2.75 -3.59
CA LYS A 111 17.59 2.25 -2.29
C LYS A 111 17.34 0.75 -2.14
N GLN A 112 18.13 0.15 -1.27
CA GLN A 112 18.03 -1.25 -0.89
C GLN A 112 18.18 -1.34 0.63
N PHE A 113 17.38 -2.21 1.23
CA PHE A 113 17.41 -2.54 2.64
C PHE A 113 18.08 -3.90 2.84
N GLU A 114 18.84 -4.00 3.93
CA GLU A 114 19.37 -5.28 4.41
C GLU A 114 18.30 -6.02 5.24
N GLU A 115 18.53 -7.31 5.52
CA GLU A 115 17.58 -8.14 6.27
C GLU A 115 17.33 -7.61 7.68
N ASP A 116 18.39 -7.17 8.35
CA ASP A 116 18.36 -6.64 9.72
C ASP A 116 18.22 -5.10 9.76
N ASP A 117 17.89 -4.46 8.63
CA ASP A 117 17.72 -3.01 8.60
C ASP A 117 16.51 -2.60 9.48
N PRO A 118 16.72 -1.77 10.51
CA PRO A 118 15.64 -1.29 11.36
C PRO A 118 14.51 -0.60 10.57
N LYS A 119 14.83 0.06 9.45
CA LYS A 119 13.84 0.72 8.59
C LYS A 119 12.95 -0.27 7.84
N MET A 120 13.47 -1.44 7.49
CA MET A 120 12.67 -2.48 6.86
C MET A 120 11.67 -3.09 7.86
N THR A 121 12.13 -3.29 9.10
CA THR A 121 11.26 -3.74 10.20
C THR A 121 10.19 -2.70 10.53
N GLU A 122 10.56 -1.42 10.57
CA GLU A 122 9.63 -0.31 10.74
C GLU A 122 8.59 -0.28 9.62
N PHE A 123 9.02 -0.43 8.36
CA PHE A 123 8.14 -0.46 7.20
C PHE A 123 7.14 -1.62 7.25
N ASP A 124 7.58 -2.85 7.55
CA ASP A 124 6.68 -4.00 7.67
C ASP A 124 5.69 -3.82 8.82
N THR A 125 6.13 -3.23 9.94
CA THR A 125 5.28 -2.92 11.09
C THR A 125 4.19 -1.91 10.70
N ILE A 126 4.57 -0.81 10.06
CA ILE A 126 3.65 0.23 9.61
C ILE A 126 2.64 -0.34 8.60
N LEU A 127 3.10 -1.13 7.63
CA LEU A 127 2.22 -1.79 6.66
C LEU A 127 1.22 -2.71 7.33
N LYS A 128 1.66 -3.51 8.31
CA LYS A 128 0.79 -4.42 9.05
C LYS A 128 -0.26 -3.65 9.85
N GLU A 129 0.14 -2.62 10.59
CA GLU A 129 -0.79 -1.78 11.34
C GLU A 129 -1.82 -1.12 10.42
N PHE A 130 -1.40 -0.66 9.23
CA PHE A 130 -2.30 -0.08 8.24
C PHE A 130 -3.35 -1.09 7.76
N LEU A 131 -2.93 -2.30 7.41
CA LEU A 131 -3.85 -3.38 6.99
C LEU A 131 -4.79 -3.82 8.12
N ASP A 132 -4.28 -3.94 9.35
CA ASP A 132 -5.10 -4.32 10.51
C ASP A 132 -6.13 -3.22 10.86
N SER A 133 -5.85 -1.95 10.51
CA SER A 133 -6.75 -0.82 10.74
C SER A 133 -8.01 -0.83 9.88
N GLU A 134 -8.05 -1.55 8.75
CA GLU A 134 -9.22 -1.61 7.86
C GLU A 134 -10.50 -2.01 8.61
N THR A 135 -10.38 -2.95 9.55
CA THR A 135 -11.49 -3.42 10.39
C THR A 135 -12.09 -2.31 11.26
N LEU A 136 -11.29 -1.32 11.68
CA LEU A 136 -11.73 -0.20 12.51
C LEU A 136 -12.49 0.86 11.69
N TYR A 137 -12.18 0.98 10.41
CA TYR A 137 -12.89 1.85 9.47
C TYR A 137 -14.23 1.27 9.02
N ALA A 138 -14.38 -0.06 9.00
CA ALA A 138 -15.59 -0.73 8.52
C ALA A 138 -16.88 -0.23 9.22
N ILE A 139 -16.84 0.06 10.52
CA ILE A 139 -18.01 0.61 11.23
C ILE A 139 -18.40 1.98 10.67
N GLN A 140 -17.42 2.82 10.34
CA GLN A 140 -17.67 4.16 9.81
C GLN A 140 -18.17 4.10 8.36
N ASP A 141 -17.65 3.16 7.57
CA ASP A 141 -17.96 3.02 6.15
C ASP A 141 -19.29 2.29 5.88
N PHE A 142 -19.59 1.23 6.63
CA PHE A 142 -20.82 0.44 6.46
C PHE A 142 -21.98 0.90 7.34
N LEU A 143 -21.69 1.48 8.51
CA LEU A 143 -22.69 1.90 9.49
C LEU A 143 -22.53 3.38 9.91
N PRO A 144 -22.53 4.34 8.95
CA PRO A 144 -22.28 5.75 9.25
C PRO A 144 -23.31 6.35 10.22
N TRP A 145 -24.52 5.76 10.28
CA TRP A 145 -25.60 6.19 11.16
C TRP A 145 -25.29 5.98 12.66
N VAL A 146 -24.37 5.07 13.02
CA VAL A 146 -23.99 4.79 14.42
C VAL A 146 -23.44 6.03 15.11
N ARG A 147 -22.77 6.92 14.34
CA ARG A 147 -22.26 8.20 14.84
C ARG A 147 -23.37 9.12 15.39
N TYR A 148 -24.59 9.02 14.87
CA TYR A 148 -25.73 9.84 15.33
C TYR A 148 -26.47 9.21 16.51
N LEU A 149 -26.28 7.92 16.75
CA LEU A 149 -27.01 7.17 17.77
C LEU A 149 -26.32 7.17 19.13
N MET A 150 -25.02 7.47 19.18
CA MET A 150 -24.24 7.48 20.41
C MET A 150 -23.39 8.75 20.58
N PRO A 151 -23.09 9.18 21.83
CA PRO A 151 -22.20 10.29 22.10
C PRO A 151 -20.83 10.15 21.43
N ALA A 152 -20.29 11.28 20.93
CA ALA A 152 -19.04 11.30 20.17
C ALA A 152 -17.85 10.67 20.91
N PHE A 153 -17.77 10.81 22.23
CA PHE A 153 -16.68 10.23 23.02
C PHE A 153 -16.69 8.69 23.02
N LEU A 154 -17.88 8.07 23.04
CA LEU A 154 -18.01 6.62 22.96
C LEU A 154 -17.72 6.13 21.55
N PHE A 155 -18.19 6.85 20.53
CA PHE A 155 -17.92 6.53 19.14
C PHE A 155 -16.42 6.52 18.85
N LYS A 156 -15.70 7.57 19.25
CA LYS A 156 -14.23 7.67 19.11
C LYS A 156 -13.47 6.55 19.85
N ARG A 157 -14.00 6.11 21.00
CA ARG A 157 -13.43 5.00 21.76
C ARG A 157 -13.70 3.65 21.09
N LEU A 158 -14.89 3.46 20.52
CA LEU A 158 -15.30 2.25 19.80
C LEU A 158 -14.48 2.07 18.51
N THR A 159 -14.37 3.12 17.70
CA THR A 159 -13.61 3.08 16.43
C THR A 159 -12.10 3.16 16.64
N LYS A 160 -11.64 3.38 17.88
CA LYS A 160 -10.22 3.63 18.21
C LYS A 160 -9.60 4.69 17.30
N GLU A 161 -10.30 5.82 17.13
CA GLU A 161 -9.93 6.91 16.21
C GLU A 161 -8.46 7.35 16.36
N HIS A 162 -7.94 7.39 17.58
CA HIS A 162 -6.53 7.74 17.84
C HIS A 162 -5.53 6.75 17.22
N VAL A 163 -5.84 5.45 17.22
CA VAL A 163 -4.99 4.42 16.59
C VAL A 163 -4.99 4.64 15.08
N ILE A 164 -6.17 4.83 14.51
CA ILE A 164 -6.37 5.10 13.09
C ILE A 164 -5.52 6.30 12.62
N ILE A 165 -5.70 7.45 13.28
CA ILE A 165 -5.00 8.69 12.91
C ILE A 165 -3.49 8.53 13.07
N ASN A 166 -3.04 7.90 14.15
CA ASN A 166 -1.61 7.67 14.40
C ASN A 166 -0.98 6.73 13.36
N THR A 167 -1.68 5.65 12.97
CA THR A 167 -1.20 4.71 11.95
C THR A 167 -1.10 5.40 10.59
N LEU A 168 -2.12 6.18 10.18
CA LEU A 168 -2.05 6.98 8.95
C LEU A 168 -0.92 8.01 9.00
N ASP A 169 -0.75 8.72 10.10
CA ASP A 169 0.31 9.73 10.26
C ASP A 169 1.70 9.09 10.21
N ARG A 170 1.92 7.95 10.87
CA ARG A 170 3.17 7.19 10.78
C ARG A 170 3.45 6.71 9.36
N PHE A 171 2.42 6.16 8.68
CA PHE A 171 2.53 5.73 7.30
C PHE A 171 2.94 6.90 6.39
N LEU A 172 2.23 8.02 6.46
CA LEU A 172 2.55 9.21 5.68
C LEU A 172 3.94 9.76 6.03
N LYS A 173 4.29 9.89 7.31
CA LYS A 173 5.62 10.38 7.74
C LYS A 173 6.77 9.51 7.24
N PHE A 174 6.60 8.18 7.21
CA PHE A 174 7.60 7.27 6.66
C PHE A 174 7.95 7.61 5.21
N PHE A 175 6.94 7.96 4.40
CA PHE A 175 7.12 8.33 2.99
C PHE A 175 7.47 9.82 2.76
N TYR A 176 6.93 10.74 3.56
CA TYR A 176 7.06 12.19 3.36
C TYR A 176 8.22 12.84 4.13
N VAL A 177 8.52 12.39 5.34
CA VAL A 177 9.49 13.04 6.25
C VAL A 177 10.81 12.26 6.35
N GLY A 178 10.77 10.94 6.17
CA GLY A 178 11.96 10.10 6.22
C GLY A 178 12.79 10.16 4.92
N THR A 179 13.77 11.04 4.78
CA THR A 179 15.01 10.80 3.97
C THR A 179 14.90 10.35 2.49
N PHE A 180 13.76 10.45 1.79
CA PHE A 180 13.62 9.92 0.40
C PHE A 180 13.44 11.00 -0.68
N PHE A 181 12.91 12.17 -0.33
CA PHE A 181 12.77 13.32 -1.24
C PHE A 181 13.53 14.56 -0.74
N SER A 182 14.67 14.38 -0.07
CA SER A 182 15.64 15.48 0.02
C SER A 182 16.24 15.65 -1.38
N CYS A 183 15.57 16.45 -2.22
CA CYS A 183 16.22 17.09 -3.35
C CYS A 183 17.41 17.85 -2.77
N THR A 184 18.61 17.32 -2.92
CA THR A 184 19.81 18.14 -2.90
C THR A 184 19.71 19.07 -4.10
N PRO A 185 19.65 20.39 -3.91
CA PRO A 185 19.84 21.30 -5.03
C PRO A 185 21.31 21.21 -5.42
N GLU A 186 21.59 20.64 -6.60
CA GLU A 186 22.80 20.99 -7.36
C GLU A 186 22.55 22.31 -8.11
#